data_AF-A0A7Y5LD26-F1
#
_entry.id   AF-A0A7Y5LD26-F1
#
_cell.length_a   1.000
_cell.length_b   1.000
_cell.length_c   1.000
_cell.angle_alpha   90.00
_cell.angle_beta   90.00
_cell.angle_gamma   90.00
#
_symmetry.space_group_name_H-M   'P 1'
#
loop_
_entity.id
_entity.type
_entity.pdbx_description
1 polymer ?
#
loop_
_entity_poly.entity_id
_entity_poly.type
_entity_poly.pdbx_seq_one_letter_code
_entity_poly.pdbx_strand_id
1 'polypeptide(L)'
;MKHLLKYLLTATAVVFFLSCGDDKPLDEAWSLFENGQYSEAYAAFTNLPSNTGSSAAEGQGWSAFMMDSIELADAHFESIEEDSLPDSYAGWAFVRWAKNDYVGSVDRAKFVLLKKPTYVFTHNKKVTDKDLKVHQAYAQFHLDNYTACNELIAQLDATWVSTNEPEALLTKLESLYESFK
;
A
#
# COMPACT_ATOMS: atom_id res chain seq x y z
N MET A 1 14.78 3.86 -13.55
CA MET A 1 13.54 3.17 -13.12
C MET A 1 13.22 1.99 -14.04
N LYS A 2 14.06 0.95 -14.04
CA LYS A 2 13.85 -0.28 -14.83
C LYS A 2 14.33 -1.51 -14.05
N HIS A 3 13.88 -1.73 -12.82
CA HIS A 3 14.12 -2.99 -12.12
C HIS A 3 13.01 -3.23 -11.09
N LEU A 4 11.82 -3.64 -11.57
CA LEU A 4 10.69 -3.95 -10.69
C LEU A 4 10.00 -5.28 -11.03
N LEU A 5 10.67 -6.19 -11.72
CA LEU A 5 10.10 -7.51 -11.95
C LEU A 5 11.20 -8.55 -11.91
N LYS A 6 11.33 -9.22 -10.77
CA LYS A 6 11.95 -10.54 -10.66
C LYS A 6 11.85 -11.08 -9.22
N TYR A 7 11.02 -12.11 -9.09
CA TYR A 7 10.99 -13.14 -8.05
C TYR A 7 10.27 -12.82 -6.73
N LEU A 8 9.13 -13.50 -6.52
CA LEU A 8 9.00 -14.48 -5.43
C LEU A 8 7.86 -15.46 -5.72
N LEU A 9 8.23 -16.71 -6.05
CA LEU A 9 7.35 -17.87 -6.18
C LEU A 9 7.66 -18.77 -4.98
N THR A 10 6.78 -18.81 -3.99
CA THR A 10 6.59 -19.98 -3.11
C THR A 10 5.24 -19.86 -2.41
N ALA A 11 4.25 -20.54 -2.98
CA ALA A 11 2.94 -20.72 -2.39
C ALA A 11 3.03 -21.70 -1.22
N THR A 12 2.54 -21.30 -0.04
CA THR A 12 2.15 -22.26 1.01
C THR A 12 0.70 -22.01 1.32
N ALA A 13 -0.17 -22.85 0.77
CA ALA A 13 -1.60 -22.79 1.01
C ALA A 13 -1.89 -23.33 2.42
N VAL A 14 -2.50 -22.49 3.26
CA VAL A 14 -3.13 -22.93 4.51
C VAL A 14 -4.62 -22.62 4.36
N VAL A 15 -5.42 -23.67 4.16
CA VAL A 15 -6.88 -23.57 4.04
C VAL A 15 -7.50 -23.82 5.40
N PHE A 16 -8.19 -22.84 5.95
CA PHE A 16 -9.15 -23.03 7.03
C PHE A 16 -10.55 -22.70 6.51
N PHE A 17 -11.41 -23.70 6.43
CA PHE A 17 -12.85 -23.54 6.21
C PHE A 17 -13.55 -23.23 7.52
N LEU A 18 -14.44 -22.23 7.54
CA LEU A 18 -15.72 -22.24 8.26
C LEU A 18 -16.61 -21.05 7.79
N SER A 19 -17.76 -21.37 7.14
CA SER A 19 -19.11 -20.75 7.20
C SER A 19 -19.25 -19.21 7.10
N CYS A 20 -20.02 -18.57 6.18
CA CYS A 20 -21.43 -18.76 5.81
C CYS A 20 -21.79 -17.96 4.52
N GLY A 21 -22.55 -18.57 3.60
CA GLY A 21 -23.57 -17.86 2.80
C GLY A 21 -23.17 -16.98 1.62
N ASP A 22 -22.87 -15.71 1.87
CA ASP A 22 -23.00 -14.63 0.88
C ASP A 22 -21.65 -13.99 0.45
N ASP A 23 -20.58 -14.17 1.22
CA ASP A 23 -19.27 -13.55 0.93
C ASP A 23 -18.33 -14.43 0.10
N LYS A 24 -18.76 -15.64 -0.29
CA LYS A 24 -17.89 -16.59 -1.04
C LYS A 24 -17.23 -15.98 -2.28
N PRO A 25 -17.94 -15.20 -3.13
CA PRO A 25 -17.31 -14.61 -4.30
C PRO A 25 -16.25 -13.54 -3.94
N LEU A 26 -16.45 -12.79 -2.86
CA LEU A 26 -15.50 -11.79 -2.38
C LEU A 26 -14.25 -12.46 -1.80
N ASP A 27 -14.43 -13.51 -1.00
CA ASP A 27 -13.34 -14.33 -0.45
C ASP A 27 -12.51 -14.98 -1.57
N GLU A 28 -13.16 -15.47 -2.62
CA GLU A 28 -12.49 -16.03 -3.80
C GLU A 28 -11.64 -14.97 -4.53
N ALA A 29 -12.15 -13.75 -4.69
CA ALA A 29 -11.42 -12.65 -5.32
C ALA A 29 -10.18 -12.26 -4.50
N TRP A 30 -10.30 -12.15 -3.17
CA TRP A 30 -9.16 -11.93 -2.29
C TRP A 30 -8.18 -13.09 -2.29
N SER A 31 -8.65 -14.33 -2.37
CA SER A 31 -7.78 -15.50 -2.48
C SER A 31 -6.93 -15.46 -3.76
N LEU A 32 -7.50 -15.03 -4.89
CA LEU A 32 -6.73 -14.81 -6.12
C LEU A 32 -5.66 -13.74 -5.92
N PHE A 33 -6.00 -12.63 -5.25
CA PHE A 33 -5.03 -11.57 -4.93
C PHE A 33 -3.88 -12.08 -4.06
N GLU A 34 -4.20 -12.80 -2.98
CA GLU A 34 -3.23 -13.38 -2.04
C GLU A 34 -2.31 -14.41 -2.69
N ASN A 35 -2.79 -15.09 -3.74
CA ASN A 35 -2.01 -16.01 -4.55
C ASN A 35 -1.19 -15.33 -5.66
N GLY A 36 -1.20 -13.99 -5.75
CA GLY A 36 -0.46 -13.21 -6.75
C GLY A 36 -1.09 -13.21 -8.14
N GLN A 37 -2.33 -13.70 -8.27
CA GLN A 37 -3.08 -13.75 -9.51
C GLN A 37 -3.84 -12.43 -9.72
N TYR A 38 -3.10 -11.31 -9.82
CA TYR A 38 -3.68 -9.97 -9.72
C TYR A 38 -4.64 -9.63 -10.87
N SER A 39 -4.42 -10.17 -12.08
CA SER A 39 -5.33 -9.95 -13.21
C SER A 39 -6.64 -10.70 -13.02
N GLU A 40 -6.56 -11.96 -12.57
CA GLU A 40 -7.72 -12.78 -12.24
C GLU A 40 -8.48 -12.22 -11.04
N ALA A 41 -7.77 -11.75 -10.01
CA ALA A 41 -8.35 -11.09 -8.85
C ALA A 41 -9.11 -9.82 -9.26
N TYR A 42 -8.49 -8.96 -10.07
CA TYR A 42 -9.15 -7.77 -10.61
C TYR A 42 -10.45 -8.12 -11.36
N ALA A 43 -10.41 -9.15 -12.22
CA ALA A 43 -11.59 -9.63 -12.93
C ALA A 43 -12.65 -10.20 -11.98
N ALA A 44 -12.25 -10.93 -10.95
CA ALA A 44 -13.13 -11.47 -9.93
C ALA A 44 -13.84 -10.36 -9.15
N PHE A 45 -13.11 -9.35 -8.66
CA PHE A 45 -13.71 -8.19 -7.98
C PHE A 45 -14.68 -7.41 -8.90
N THR A 46 -14.33 -7.27 -10.18
CA THR A 46 -15.18 -6.58 -11.17
C THR A 46 -16.51 -7.28 -11.42
N ASN A 47 -16.55 -8.61 -11.28
CA ASN A 47 -17.76 -9.41 -11.49
C ASN A 47 -18.62 -9.55 -10.22
N LEU A 48 -18.22 -8.94 -9.10
CA LEU A 48 -19.00 -8.98 -7.87
C LEU A 48 -20.32 -8.19 -8.02
N PRO A 49 -21.38 -8.59 -7.32
CA PRO A 49 -22.62 -7.83 -7.27
C PRO A 49 -22.38 -6.38 -6.80
N SER A 50 -23.14 -5.43 -7.35
CA SER A 50 -22.96 -3.99 -7.07
C SER A 50 -23.14 -3.60 -5.60
N ASN A 51 -23.87 -4.41 -4.82
CA ASN A 51 -24.03 -4.22 -3.38
C ASN A 51 -22.81 -4.66 -2.55
N THR A 52 -21.79 -5.27 -3.16
CA THR A 52 -20.50 -5.53 -2.50
C THR A 52 -19.75 -4.23 -2.19
N GLY A 53 -20.14 -3.14 -2.83
CA GLY A 53 -19.74 -1.78 -2.48
C GLY A 53 -18.22 -1.59 -2.44
N SER A 54 -17.76 -0.98 -1.35
CA SER A 54 -16.39 -0.47 -1.20
C SER A 54 -15.32 -1.56 -1.17
N SER A 55 -15.64 -2.76 -0.70
CA SER A 55 -14.68 -3.88 -0.64
C SER A 55 -14.28 -4.38 -2.02
N ALA A 56 -15.20 -4.36 -2.99
CA ALA A 56 -14.89 -4.72 -4.38
C ALA A 56 -13.94 -3.70 -5.01
N ALA A 57 -14.21 -2.41 -4.84
CA ALA A 57 -13.36 -1.34 -5.34
C ALA A 57 -11.99 -1.29 -4.62
N GLU A 58 -11.93 -1.58 -3.32
CA GLU A 58 -10.66 -1.74 -2.59
C GLU A 58 -9.81 -2.85 -3.23
N GLY A 59 -10.41 -4.02 -3.48
CA GLY A 59 -9.75 -5.15 -4.15
C GLY A 59 -9.31 -4.84 -5.58
N GLN A 60 -10.13 -4.11 -6.35
CA GLN A 60 -9.76 -3.63 -7.69
C GLN A 60 -8.58 -2.66 -7.65
N GLY A 61 -8.58 -1.70 -6.72
CA GLY A 61 -7.49 -0.74 -6.54
C GLY A 61 -6.17 -1.41 -6.22
N TRP A 62 -6.17 -2.32 -5.25
CA TRP A 62 -4.98 -3.11 -4.90
C TRP A 62 -4.52 -4.00 -6.05
N SER A 63 -5.43 -4.71 -6.71
CA SER A 63 -5.08 -5.57 -7.84
C SER A 63 -4.48 -4.76 -9.00
N ALA A 64 -5.06 -3.60 -9.32
CA ALA A 64 -4.54 -2.70 -10.36
C ALA A 64 -3.16 -2.14 -10.00
N PHE A 65 -2.93 -1.77 -8.74
CA PHE A 65 -1.62 -1.32 -8.27
C PHE A 65 -0.56 -2.42 -8.43
N MET A 66 -0.88 -3.66 -8.06
CA MET A 66 0.04 -4.80 -8.21
C MET A 66 0.32 -5.18 -9.67
N MET A 67 -0.53 -4.76 -10.60
CA MET A 67 -0.33 -4.87 -12.05
C MET A 67 0.38 -3.64 -12.67
N ASP A 68 0.89 -2.71 -11.87
CA ASP A 68 1.49 -1.43 -12.31
C ASP A 68 0.53 -0.55 -13.13
N SER A 69 -0.78 -0.75 -12.95
CA SER A 69 -1.84 0.04 -13.60
C SER A 69 -2.22 1.23 -12.72
N ILE A 70 -1.28 2.15 -12.52
CA ILE A 70 -1.35 3.22 -11.52
C ILE A 70 -2.60 4.11 -11.65
N GLU A 71 -2.97 4.53 -12.87
CA GLU A 71 -4.15 5.37 -13.08
C GLU A 71 -5.46 4.63 -12.80
N LEU A 72 -5.50 3.33 -13.09
CA LEU A 72 -6.66 2.49 -12.79
C LEU A 72 -6.80 2.28 -11.27
N ALA A 73 -5.68 2.09 -10.58
CA ALA A 73 -5.67 1.98 -9.12
C ALA A 73 -6.14 3.27 -8.45
N ASP A 74 -5.68 4.44 -8.94
CA ASP A 74 -6.09 5.76 -8.43
C ASP A 74 -7.60 5.95 -8.54
N ALA A 75 -8.18 5.65 -9.71
CA ALA A 75 -9.62 5.77 -9.94
C ALA A 75 -10.45 4.89 -8.99
N HIS A 76 -10.01 3.66 -8.72
CA HIS A 76 -10.72 2.77 -7.79
C HIS A 76 -10.65 3.27 -6.35
N PHE A 77 -9.48 3.68 -5.87
CA PHE A 77 -9.35 4.23 -4.52
C PHE A 77 -10.08 5.56 -4.33
N GLU A 78 -10.07 6.43 -5.34
CA GLU A 78 -10.82 7.70 -5.32
C GLU A 78 -12.34 7.44 -5.24
N SER A 79 -12.84 6.42 -5.93
CA SER A 79 -14.28 6.11 -5.94
C SER A 79 -14.87 5.72 -4.58
N ILE A 80 -14.01 5.37 -3.61
CA ILE A 80 -14.38 4.94 -2.25
C ILE A 80 -13.74 5.82 -1.16
N GLU A 81 -13.33 7.04 -1.51
CA GLU A 81 -12.72 7.99 -0.56
C GLU A 81 -13.64 8.25 0.65
N GLU A 82 -14.95 8.42 0.42
CA GLU A 82 -15.94 8.71 1.46
C GLU A 82 -16.05 7.59 2.51
N ASP A 83 -15.74 6.34 2.15
CA ASP A 83 -15.84 5.19 3.04
C ASP A 83 -14.69 5.13 4.06
N SER A 84 -13.64 5.93 3.86
CA SER A 84 -12.60 6.15 4.88
C SER A 84 -11.94 4.85 5.37
N LEU A 85 -11.76 3.89 4.46
CA LEU A 85 -11.19 2.57 4.72
C LEU A 85 -9.65 2.65 4.82
N PRO A 86 -9.03 2.25 5.94
CA PRO A 86 -7.57 2.33 6.10
C PRO A 86 -6.78 1.53 5.05
N ASP A 87 -7.30 0.39 4.63
CA ASP A 87 -6.61 -0.51 3.70
C ASP A 87 -6.62 0.09 2.28
N SER A 88 -7.75 0.66 1.82
CA SER A 88 -7.80 1.53 0.62
C SER A 88 -6.85 2.72 0.68
N TYR A 89 -6.85 3.47 1.78
CA TYR A 89 -5.99 4.65 1.92
C TYR A 89 -4.49 4.30 1.93
N ALA A 90 -4.12 3.11 2.42
CA ALA A 90 -2.75 2.63 2.37
C ALA A 90 -2.29 2.38 0.93
N GLY A 91 -3.12 1.68 0.14
CA GLY A 91 -2.88 1.45 -1.28
C GLY A 91 -2.82 2.78 -2.05
N TRP A 92 -3.76 3.68 -1.73
CA TRP A 92 -3.81 4.99 -2.35
C TRP A 92 -2.57 5.83 -2.06
N ALA A 93 -2.02 5.80 -0.85
CA ALA A 93 -0.77 6.50 -0.52
C ALA A 93 0.39 6.09 -1.44
N PHE A 94 0.50 4.79 -1.78
CA PHE A 94 1.51 4.29 -2.71
C PHE A 94 1.23 4.70 -4.16
N VAL A 95 -0.04 4.70 -4.57
CA VAL A 95 -0.45 5.23 -5.89
C VAL A 95 -0.10 6.70 -6.03
N ARG A 96 -0.42 7.55 -5.04
CA ARG A 96 -0.07 8.98 -5.05
C ARG A 96 1.43 9.18 -5.11
N TRP A 97 2.20 8.38 -4.35
CA TRP A 97 3.66 8.36 -4.45
C TRP A 97 4.14 8.05 -5.86
N ALA A 98 3.63 6.98 -6.49
CA ALA A 98 4.00 6.59 -7.85
C ALA A 98 3.65 7.66 -8.90
N LYS A 99 2.63 8.48 -8.64
CA LYS A 99 2.23 9.63 -9.46
C LYS A 99 3.05 10.90 -9.19
N ASN A 100 4.03 10.84 -8.28
CA ASN A 100 4.76 12.00 -7.75
C ASN A 100 3.85 13.05 -7.08
N ASP A 101 2.63 12.67 -6.66
CA ASP A 101 1.81 13.49 -5.80
C ASP A 101 2.21 13.26 -4.33
N TYR A 102 3.32 13.89 -3.96
CA TYR A 102 3.91 13.73 -2.64
C TYR A 102 3.00 14.25 -1.52
N VAL A 103 2.22 15.32 -1.75
CA VAL A 103 1.25 15.83 -0.77
C VAL A 103 0.15 14.79 -0.56
N GLY A 104 -0.45 14.30 -1.64
CA GLY A 104 -1.48 13.26 -1.57
C GLY A 104 -0.97 11.99 -0.89
N SER A 105 0.25 11.56 -1.19
CA SER A 105 0.87 10.40 -0.55
C SER A 105 0.99 10.58 0.97
N VAL A 106 1.51 11.74 1.40
CA VAL A 106 1.65 12.08 2.83
C VAL A 106 0.30 12.06 3.54
N ASP A 107 -0.72 12.69 2.96
CA ASP A 107 -2.02 12.83 3.60
C ASP A 107 -2.72 11.48 3.77
N ARG A 108 -2.68 10.63 2.74
CA ARG A 108 -3.27 9.29 2.81
C ARG A 108 -2.51 8.39 3.79
N ALA A 109 -1.17 8.41 3.78
CA ALA A 109 -0.37 7.66 4.75
C ALA A 109 -0.64 8.11 6.21
N LYS A 110 -0.73 9.43 6.45
CA LYS A 110 -1.08 9.97 7.78
C LYS A 110 -2.43 9.49 8.27
N PHE A 111 -3.43 9.47 7.39
CA PHE A 111 -4.76 8.97 7.73
C PHE A 111 -4.70 7.52 8.22
N VAL A 112 -3.98 6.66 7.52
CA VAL A 112 -3.82 5.24 7.92
C VAL A 112 -3.11 5.14 9.25
N LEU A 113 -1.96 5.81 9.42
CA LEU A 113 -1.14 5.72 10.63
C LEU A 113 -1.83 6.35 11.86
N LEU A 114 -2.73 7.31 11.66
CA LEU A 114 -3.58 7.86 12.73
C LEU A 114 -4.62 6.85 13.19
N LYS A 115 -5.28 6.13 12.27
CA LYS A 115 -6.31 5.14 12.60
C LYS A 115 -5.73 3.80 13.06
N LYS A 116 -4.64 3.35 12.45
CA LYS A 116 -3.97 2.06 12.67
C LYS A 116 -2.45 2.30 12.80
N PRO A 117 -1.93 2.71 13.98
CA PRO A 117 -0.50 3.01 14.15
C PRO A 117 0.45 1.83 13.89
N THR A 118 -0.04 0.60 14.05
CA THR A 118 0.65 -0.66 13.75
C THR A 118 0.01 -1.34 12.54
N TYR A 119 -0.24 -0.57 11.48
CA TYR A 119 -0.90 -1.03 10.26
C TYR A 119 -0.19 -2.26 9.68
N VAL A 120 -0.99 -3.24 9.29
CA VAL A 120 -0.60 -4.38 8.47
C VAL A 120 -1.75 -4.63 7.51
N PHE A 121 -1.47 -4.69 6.22
CA PHE A 121 -2.50 -4.98 5.23
C PHE A 121 -2.94 -6.44 5.36
N THR A 122 -4.25 -6.67 5.47
CA THR A 122 -4.81 -7.99 5.77
C THR A 122 -4.47 -9.03 4.70
N HIS A 123 -4.56 -8.64 3.41
CA HIS A 123 -4.37 -9.52 2.26
C HIS A 123 -2.91 -9.58 1.76
N ASN A 124 -2.01 -8.77 2.34
CA ASN A 124 -0.58 -8.91 2.13
C ASN A 124 0.19 -8.36 3.33
N LYS A 125 0.53 -9.25 4.27
CA LYS A 125 1.20 -8.91 5.53
C LYS A 125 2.60 -8.32 5.38
N LYS A 126 3.18 -8.33 4.18
CA LYS A 126 4.43 -7.63 3.89
C LYS A 126 4.24 -6.12 3.81
N VAL A 127 3.02 -5.65 3.56
CA VAL A 127 2.69 -4.22 3.55
C VAL A 127 2.31 -3.80 4.96
N THR A 128 3.12 -2.93 5.55
CA THR A 128 3.08 -2.55 6.96
C THR A 128 3.13 -1.03 7.17
N ASP A 129 3.03 -0.60 8.43
CA ASP A 129 3.23 0.79 8.83
C ASP A 129 4.64 1.31 8.45
N LYS A 130 5.64 0.43 8.39
CA LYS A 130 7.00 0.79 8.00
C LYS A 130 7.08 1.21 6.53
N ASP A 131 6.38 0.49 5.65
CA ASP A 131 6.29 0.82 4.22
C ASP A 131 5.65 2.19 4.02
N LEU A 132 4.56 2.47 4.74
CA LEU A 132 3.90 3.78 4.71
C LEU A 132 4.84 4.88 5.21
N LYS A 133 5.54 4.67 6.33
CA LYS A 133 6.49 5.65 6.89
C LYS A 133 7.67 5.91 5.95
N VAL A 134 8.23 4.89 5.29
CA VAL A 134 9.32 5.09 4.32
C VAL A 134 8.85 5.91 3.12
N HIS A 135 7.71 5.56 2.52
CA HIS A 135 7.17 6.31 1.38
C HIS A 135 6.79 7.74 1.78
N GLN A 136 6.24 7.92 2.99
CA GLN A 136 5.96 9.23 3.54
C GLN A 136 7.25 10.04 3.76
N ALA A 137 8.34 9.42 4.24
CA ALA A 137 9.61 10.10 4.45
C ALA A 137 10.23 10.53 3.11
N TYR A 138 10.19 9.66 2.11
CA TYR A 138 10.53 9.99 0.73
C TYR A 138 9.68 11.13 0.17
N ALA A 139 8.36 11.12 0.39
CA ALA A 139 7.48 12.21 -0.03
C ALA A 139 7.85 13.54 0.65
N GLN A 140 8.15 13.53 1.95
CA GLN A 140 8.63 14.72 2.66
C GLN A 140 9.98 15.21 2.13
N PHE A 141 10.89 14.30 1.78
CA PHE A 141 12.15 14.64 1.14
C PHE A 141 11.94 15.39 -0.19
N HIS A 142 11.04 14.92 -1.05
CA HIS A 142 10.72 15.61 -2.31
C HIS A 142 9.94 16.92 -2.15
N LEU A 143 9.36 17.15 -0.97
CA LEU A 143 8.72 18.42 -0.60
C LEU A 143 9.68 19.38 0.12
N ASP A 144 10.98 19.07 0.17
CA ASP A 144 12.02 19.79 0.92
C ASP A 144 11.71 19.97 2.41
N ASN A 145 10.82 19.12 2.95
CA ASN A 145 10.47 19.12 4.37
C ASN A 145 11.37 18.14 5.14
N TYR A 146 12.65 18.51 5.26
CA TYR A 146 13.65 17.66 5.89
C TYR A 146 13.37 17.43 7.38
N THR A 147 12.72 18.35 8.08
CA THR A 147 12.29 18.14 9.47
C THR A 147 11.36 16.92 9.59
N ALA A 148 10.26 16.90 8.81
CA ALA A 148 9.33 15.78 8.84
C ALA A 148 9.95 14.48 8.29
N CYS A 149 10.85 14.58 7.31
CA CYS A 149 11.61 13.44 6.81
C CYS A 149 12.47 12.81 7.93
N ASN A 150 13.25 13.62 8.65
CA ASN A 150 14.06 13.14 9.79
C ASN A 150 13.21 12.50 10.89
N GLU A 151 12.05 13.08 11.21
CA GLU A 151 11.13 12.52 12.21
C GLU A 151 10.64 11.12 11.82
N LEU A 152 10.33 10.90 10.54
CA LEU A 152 9.89 9.59 10.04
C LEU A 152 11.05 8.59 10.00
N ILE A 153 12.25 9.02 9.58
CA ILE A 153 13.45 8.17 9.63
C ILE A 153 13.74 7.74 11.07
N ALA A 154 13.66 8.64 12.05
CA ALA A 154 13.91 8.31 13.46
C ALA A 154 12.89 7.31 14.04
N GLN A 155 11.66 7.27 13.51
CA GLN A 155 10.67 6.24 13.87
C GLN A 155 11.00 4.86 13.28
N LEU A 156 11.74 4.82 12.17
CA LEU A 156 12.15 3.60 11.48
C LEU A 156 13.52 3.10 11.95
N ASP A 157 14.39 4.01 12.36
CA ASP A 157 15.72 3.75 12.90
C ASP A 157 16.03 4.73 14.03
N ALA A 158 15.96 4.23 15.26
CA ALA A 158 16.24 4.99 16.48
C ALA A 158 17.70 5.45 16.61
N THR A 159 18.62 4.92 15.79
CA THR A 159 20.03 5.35 15.75
C THR A 159 20.28 6.53 14.83
N TRP A 160 19.27 6.95 14.06
CA TRP A 160 19.38 8.07 13.14
C TRP A 160 19.70 9.39 13.85
N VAL A 161 20.65 10.13 13.30
CA VAL A 161 20.98 11.48 13.73
C VAL A 161 20.48 12.44 12.67
N SER A 162 19.58 13.35 13.06
CA SER A 162 18.94 14.26 12.13
C SER A 162 19.95 15.14 11.38
N THR A 163 19.70 15.35 10.09
CA THR A 163 20.54 16.17 9.21
C THR A 163 19.70 16.90 8.17
N ASN A 164 20.20 18.03 7.67
CA ASN A 164 19.61 18.75 6.55
C ASN A 164 20.35 18.47 5.23
N GLU A 165 21.36 17.59 5.24
CA GLU A 165 22.12 17.21 4.05
C GLU A 165 21.29 16.26 3.17
N PRO A 166 20.84 16.67 1.96
CA PRO A 166 19.93 15.87 1.15
C PRO A 166 20.51 14.52 0.74
N GLU A 167 21.82 14.45 0.47
CA GLU A 167 22.50 13.20 0.09
C GLU A 167 22.49 12.17 1.22
N ALA A 168 22.69 12.62 2.47
CA ALA A 168 22.64 11.75 3.64
C ALA A 168 21.22 11.24 3.91
N LEU A 169 20.21 12.10 3.76
CA LEU A 169 18.81 11.71 3.87
C LEU A 169 18.44 10.67 2.81
N LEU A 170 18.77 10.94 1.54
CA LEU A 170 18.46 10.03 0.44
C LEU A 170 19.15 8.66 0.63
N THR A 171 20.44 8.66 0.96
CA THR A 171 21.20 7.42 1.25
C THR A 171 20.52 6.61 2.36
N LYS A 172 20.04 7.29 3.41
CA LYS A 172 19.35 6.62 4.50
C LYS A 172 17.99 6.05 4.08
N LEU A 173 17.21 6.81 3.33
CA LEU A 173 15.92 6.36 2.81
C LEU A 173 16.06 5.14 1.91
N GLU A 174 17.08 5.11 1.04
CA GLU A 174 17.38 3.97 0.17
C GLU A 174 17.74 2.73 1.01
N SER A 175 18.57 2.89 2.03
CA SER A 175 18.90 1.79 2.96
C SER A 175 17.67 1.25 3.69
N LEU A 176 16.76 2.12 4.12
CA LEU A 176 15.53 1.70 4.80
C LEU A 176 14.60 0.95 3.84
N TYR A 177 14.44 1.44 2.61
CA TYR A 177 13.61 0.81 1.60
C TYR A 177 14.07 -0.61 1.27
N GLU A 178 15.38 -0.85 1.14
CA GLU A 178 15.91 -2.20 0.91
C GLU A 178 15.76 -3.12 2.12
N SER A 179 15.72 -2.57 3.34
CA SER A 179 15.59 -3.38 4.56
C SER A 179 14.18 -3.94 4.82
N PHE A 180 13.17 -3.43 4.10
CA PHE A 180 11.77 -3.81 4.26
C PHE A 180 11.21 -4.67 3.12
N LYS A 181 12.03 -5.01 2.11
CA LYS A 181 11.70 -5.98 1.05
C LYS A 181 11.82 -7.43 1.54
#